data_AF-A0A2N5JQU0-F1
#
_entry.id   AF-A0A2N5JQU0-F1
#
_cell.length_a   1.000
_cell.length_b   1.000
_cell.length_c   1.000
_cell.angle_alpha   90.00
_cell.angle_beta   90.00
_cell.angle_gamma   90.00
#
_symmetry.space_group_name_H-M   'P 1'
#
loop_
_entity.id
_entity.type
_entity.pdbx_description
1 polymer ?
#
loop_
_entity_poly.entity_id
_entity_poly.type
_entity_poly.pdbx_seq_one_letter_code
_entity_poly.pdbx_strand_id
1 'polypeptide(L)'
;MASRLLIFDQGPITSGNLAYWQAVTKLGDCYVPQIVLEEIQRMAEEAPLGRETSSEAAAKEFLRFWEGGGWKVTRTTKSHSDLVPTPGHNLSRKARLAYSVAQCAYGMAELNPDAVVILVTEDQALIRRISAIGLEKLGGTTGIAVREWTKNNQVPSSLEKMFARLGQKRKGLRGTSWLVKLGSGFMGVSLMLAVFCYSWYWLSPQQFERWRKGLGLPPLPFADLLRKNK
;
A
#
# COMPACT_ATOMS: atom_id res chain seq x y z
N MET A 1 7.56 -3.65 -1.01
CA MET A 1 6.81 -2.67 -1.84
C MET A 1 5.59 -2.24 -1.03
N ALA A 2 4.83 -1.20 -1.40
CA ALA A 2 3.50 -1.02 -0.82
C ALA A 2 2.68 -2.29 -1.11
N SER A 3 1.97 -2.81 -0.11
CA SER A 3 1.12 -3.98 -0.30
C SER A 3 0.05 -3.67 -1.35
N ARG A 4 -0.29 -4.64 -2.18
CA ARG A 4 -1.32 -4.49 -3.22
C ARG A 4 -2.51 -5.33 -2.82
N LEU A 5 -3.67 -4.70 -2.71
CA LEU A 5 -4.94 -5.37 -2.41
C LEU A 5 -5.80 -5.31 -3.67
N LEU A 6 -6.11 -6.45 -4.25
CA LEU A 6 -6.94 -6.55 -5.45
C LEU A 6 -8.34 -6.96 -5.02
N ILE A 7 -9.33 -6.10 -5.27
CA ILE A 7 -10.73 -6.34 -4.90
C ILE A 7 -11.48 -6.76 -6.15
N PHE A 8 -12.01 -7.98 -6.16
CA PHE A 8 -12.63 -8.57 -7.33
C PHE A 8 -14.15 -8.44 -7.33
N ASP A 9 -14.67 -7.95 -8.46
CA ASP A 9 -16.08 -8.06 -8.83
C ASP A 9 -16.39 -9.45 -9.45
N GLN A 10 -17.67 -9.77 -9.64
CA GLN A 10 -18.16 -11.03 -10.20
C GLN A 10 -17.64 -11.28 -11.64
N GLY A 11 -17.58 -10.24 -12.46
CA GLY A 11 -17.20 -10.35 -13.88
C GLY A 11 -15.82 -11.02 -14.09
N PRO A 12 -14.73 -10.42 -13.57
CA PRO A 12 -13.38 -11.00 -13.71
C PRO A 12 -13.20 -12.40 -13.12
N ILE A 13 -14.00 -12.77 -12.11
CA ILE A 13 -14.03 -14.13 -11.57
C ILE A 13 -14.68 -15.07 -12.58
N THR A 14 -15.89 -14.75 -13.05
CA THR A 14 -16.71 -15.61 -13.93
C THR A 14 -16.29 -15.63 -15.40
N SER A 15 -15.41 -14.71 -15.83
CA SER A 15 -14.67 -14.78 -17.09
C SER A 15 -13.26 -15.35 -16.93
N GLY A 16 -12.89 -15.71 -15.70
CA GLY A 16 -11.59 -16.25 -15.34
C GLY A 16 -11.49 -17.76 -15.52
N ASN A 17 -10.36 -18.31 -15.10
CA ASN A 17 -10.11 -19.75 -14.99
C ASN A 17 -9.02 -20.00 -13.93
N LEU A 18 -8.78 -21.27 -13.58
CA LEU A 18 -7.80 -21.63 -12.56
C LEU A 18 -6.42 -20.98 -12.76
N ALA A 19 -5.89 -21.02 -13.98
CA ALA A 19 -4.59 -20.43 -14.29
C ALA A 19 -4.54 -18.93 -14.02
N TYR A 20 -5.61 -18.20 -14.34
CA TYR A 20 -5.73 -16.78 -14.06
C TYR A 20 -5.77 -16.50 -12.55
N TRP A 21 -6.62 -17.21 -11.81
CA TRP A 21 -6.79 -16.98 -10.38
C TRP A 21 -5.51 -17.30 -9.60
N GLN A 22 -4.76 -18.33 -10.01
CA GLN A 22 -3.45 -18.65 -9.46
C GLN A 22 -2.37 -17.64 -9.86
N ALA A 23 -2.40 -17.11 -11.07
CA ALA A 23 -1.41 -16.14 -11.52
C ALA A 23 -1.53 -14.80 -10.76
N VAL A 24 -2.76 -14.35 -10.50
CA VAL A 24 -2.99 -13.05 -9.88
C VAL A 24 -2.67 -13.00 -8.38
N THR A 25 -2.65 -14.13 -7.66
CA THR A 25 -2.16 -14.17 -6.27
C THR A 25 -0.70 -13.72 -6.15
N LYS A 26 0.08 -13.84 -7.22
CA LYS A 26 1.48 -13.37 -7.27
C LYS A 26 1.58 -11.84 -7.37
N LEU A 27 0.50 -11.15 -7.77
CA LEU A 27 0.50 -9.68 -7.88
C LEU A 27 0.25 -8.99 -6.55
N GLY A 28 -0.52 -9.62 -5.65
CA GLY A 28 -0.90 -9.08 -4.35
C GLY A 28 -1.97 -9.91 -3.64
N ASP A 29 -2.44 -9.42 -2.49
CA ASP A 29 -3.53 -10.04 -1.76
C ASP A 29 -4.84 -9.88 -2.52
N CYS A 30 -5.47 -10.99 -2.89
CA CYS A 30 -6.73 -11.00 -3.61
C CYS A 30 -7.90 -11.10 -2.64
N TYR A 31 -8.85 -10.18 -2.75
CA TYR A 31 -10.03 -10.09 -1.91
C TYR A 31 -11.30 -10.19 -2.76
N VAL A 32 -12.28 -10.92 -2.23
CA VAL A 32 -13.65 -10.99 -2.78
C VAL A 32 -14.59 -10.40 -1.74
N PRO A 33 -15.35 -9.34 -2.08
CA PRO A 33 -16.42 -8.87 -1.22
C PRO A 33 -17.41 -10.00 -0.92
N GLN A 34 -17.86 -10.11 0.33
CA GLN A 34 -18.79 -11.16 0.76
C GLN A 34 -20.01 -11.30 -0.18
N ILE A 35 -20.59 -10.16 -0.59
CA ILE A 35 -21.74 -10.12 -1.50
C ILE A 35 -21.43 -10.68 -2.91
N VAL A 36 -20.17 -10.56 -3.36
CA VAL A 36 -19.74 -11.17 -4.63
C VAL A 36 -19.59 -12.67 -4.45
N LEU A 37 -18.99 -13.13 -3.35
CA LEU A 37 -18.86 -14.55 -3.07
C LEU A 37 -20.23 -15.24 -2.99
N GLU A 38 -21.20 -14.60 -2.33
CA GLU A 38 -22.59 -15.06 -2.26
C GLU A 38 -23.25 -15.13 -3.65
N GLU A 39 -22.99 -14.14 -4.51
CA GLU A 39 -23.49 -14.18 -5.89
C GLU A 39 -22.85 -15.31 -6.71
N ILE A 40 -21.55 -15.57 -6.53
CA ILE A 40 -20.86 -16.70 -7.18
C ILE A 40 -21.43 -18.04 -6.71
N GLN A 41 -21.70 -18.19 -5.40
CA GLN A 41 -22.35 -19.38 -4.84
C GLN A 41 -23.74 -19.59 -5.44
N ARG A 42 -24.55 -18.53 -5.47
CA ARG A 42 -25.88 -18.54 -6.08
C ARG A 42 -25.83 -18.95 -7.55
N MET A 43 -24.90 -18.40 -8.33
CA MET A 43 -24.70 -18.78 -9.74
C MET A 43 -24.33 -20.25 -9.90
N ALA A 44 -23.48 -20.78 -9.02
CA ALA A 44 -23.07 -22.18 -9.06
C ALA A 44 -24.21 -23.14 -8.70
N GLU A 45 -25.11 -22.75 -7.78
CA GLU A 45 -26.25 -23.54 -7.33
C GLU A 45 -27.44 -23.51 -8.29
N GLU A 46 -27.75 -22.34 -8.86
CA GLU A 46 -28.89 -22.14 -9.76
C GLU A 46 -28.66 -22.68 -11.18
N ALA A 47 -27.44 -23.12 -11.50
CA ALA A 47 -27.04 -23.62 -12.82
C ALA A 47 -27.93 -24.81 -13.27
N PRO A 48 -28.76 -24.65 -14.32
CA PRO A 48 -29.69 -25.69 -14.75
C PRO A 48 -28.95 -26.96 -15.19
N LEU A 49 -29.44 -28.13 -14.75
CA LEU A 49 -28.92 -29.42 -15.20
C LEU A 49 -28.97 -29.52 -16.74
N GLY A 50 -27.80 -29.64 -17.37
CA GLY A 50 -27.66 -29.85 -18.81
C GLY A 50 -27.62 -28.58 -19.69
N ARG A 51 -27.66 -27.37 -19.12
CA ARG A 51 -27.50 -26.10 -19.88
C ARG A 51 -26.63 -25.08 -19.13
N GLU A 52 -25.53 -25.56 -18.57
CA GLU A 52 -24.58 -24.70 -17.87
C GLU A 52 -23.93 -23.70 -18.83
N THR A 53 -24.00 -22.42 -18.49
CA THR A 53 -23.27 -21.36 -19.19
C THR A 53 -21.80 -21.35 -18.80
N SER A 54 -20.94 -20.79 -19.65
CA SER A 54 -19.51 -20.64 -19.34
C SER A 54 -19.27 -19.90 -18.02
N SER A 55 -20.13 -18.96 -17.63
CA SER A 55 -19.99 -18.21 -16.39
C SER A 55 -20.40 -19.02 -15.16
N GLU A 56 -21.40 -19.89 -15.26
CA GLU A 56 -21.80 -20.81 -14.20
C GLU A 56 -20.74 -21.91 -13.99
N ALA A 57 -20.18 -22.44 -15.07
CA ALA A 57 -19.06 -23.38 -15.00
C ALA A 57 -17.83 -22.74 -14.31
N ALA A 58 -17.50 -21.50 -14.67
CA ALA A 58 -16.43 -20.75 -14.04
C ALA A 58 -16.71 -20.44 -12.55
N ALA A 59 -17.97 -20.18 -12.19
CA ALA A 59 -18.37 -19.99 -10.79
C ALA A 59 -18.12 -21.28 -9.97
N LYS A 60 -18.52 -22.45 -10.47
CA LYS A 60 -18.25 -23.73 -9.82
C LYS A 60 -16.76 -24.03 -9.69
N GLU A 61 -16.00 -23.79 -10.76
CA GLU A 61 -14.55 -23.97 -10.75
C GLU A 61 -13.87 -23.02 -9.75
N PHE A 62 -14.32 -21.76 -9.67
CA PHE A 62 -13.80 -20.79 -8.71
C PHE A 62 -14.05 -21.23 -7.26
N LEU A 63 -15.22 -21.78 -6.94
CA LEU A 63 -15.52 -22.28 -5.59
C LEU A 63 -14.61 -23.46 -5.20
N ARG A 64 -14.25 -24.34 -6.15
CA ARG A 64 -13.24 -25.39 -5.90
C ARG A 64 -11.87 -24.79 -5.64
N PHE A 65 -11.49 -23.76 -6.40
CA PHE A 65 -10.25 -23.03 -6.17
C PHE A 65 -10.24 -22.30 -4.81
N TRP A 66 -11.36 -21.75 -4.38
CA TRP A 66 -11.49 -20.94 -3.16
C TRP A 66 -10.97 -21.65 -1.90
N GLU A 67 -11.20 -22.95 -1.77
CA GLU A 67 -10.82 -23.75 -0.59
C GLU A 67 -9.31 -23.76 -0.30
N GLY A 68 -8.46 -23.55 -1.31
CA GLY A 68 -7.00 -23.52 -1.17
C GLY A 68 -6.30 -22.37 -1.89
N GLY A 69 -7.04 -21.48 -2.55
CA GLY A 69 -6.51 -20.46 -3.46
C GLY A 69 -5.84 -19.27 -2.78
N GLY A 70 -5.95 -19.14 -1.46
CA GLY A 70 -5.35 -18.04 -0.68
C GLY A 70 -6.03 -16.68 -0.88
N TRP A 71 -7.13 -16.62 -1.64
CA TRP A 71 -7.98 -15.44 -1.73
C TRP A 71 -8.77 -15.26 -0.43
N LYS A 72 -9.07 -14.00 -0.09
CA LYS A 72 -9.66 -13.62 1.20
C LYS A 72 -11.05 -13.04 0.98
N VAL A 73 -11.98 -13.31 1.89
CA VAL A 73 -13.26 -12.59 1.90
C VAL A 73 -13.09 -11.25 2.63
N THR A 74 -13.82 -10.23 2.19
CA THR A 74 -13.94 -8.97 2.93
C THR A 74 -15.39 -8.54 3.07
N ARG A 75 -15.72 -7.99 4.24
CA ARG A 75 -17.02 -7.36 4.55
C ARG A 75 -16.88 -5.86 4.75
N THR A 76 -15.67 -5.34 4.58
CA THR A 76 -15.40 -3.92 4.70
C THR A 76 -16.27 -3.17 3.72
N THR A 77 -16.97 -2.14 4.21
CA THR A 77 -17.70 -1.20 3.38
C THR A 77 -17.58 0.18 4.00
N LYS A 78 -17.37 1.20 3.17
CA LYS A 78 -17.53 2.60 3.55
C LYS A 78 -18.31 3.32 2.48
N SER A 79 -19.18 4.23 2.91
CA SER A 79 -19.93 5.10 2.01
C SER A 79 -19.06 6.24 1.50
N HIS A 80 -19.29 6.65 0.25
CA HIS A 80 -18.75 7.84 -0.38
C HIS A 80 -19.86 8.44 -1.24
N SER A 81 -20.01 9.77 -1.29
CA SER A 81 -21.10 10.45 -2.02
C SER A 81 -21.23 9.98 -3.48
N ASP A 82 -20.10 9.78 -4.15
CA ASP A 82 -20.04 9.36 -5.56
C ASP A 82 -20.31 7.86 -5.78
N LEU A 83 -20.34 7.08 -4.69
CA LEU A 83 -20.59 5.64 -4.66
C LEU A 83 -21.95 5.30 -4.04
N VAL A 84 -22.89 6.24 -4.09
CA VAL A 84 -24.29 6.03 -3.73
C VAL A 84 -25.15 6.04 -5.01
N PRO A 85 -26.17 5.17 -5.11
CA PRO A 85 -27.16 5.27 -6.17
C PRO A 85 -27.84 6.64 -6.17
N THR A 86 -28.22 7.14 -7.34
CA THR A 86 -29.10 8.30 -7.42
C THR A 86 -30.46 7.95 -6.81
N PRO A 87 -30.97 8.73 -5.83
CA PRO A 87 -32.26 8.46 -5.20
C PRO A 87 -33.41 8.37 -6.24
N GLY A 88 -34.37 7.48 -6.00
CA GLY A 88 -35.56 7.33 -6.86
C GLY A 88 -35.41 6.38 -8.05
N HIS A 89 -34.21 5.85 -8.31
CA HIS A 89 -34.00 4.85 -9.35
C HIS A 89 -34.06 3.41 -8.79
N ASN A 90 -34.93 2.58 -9.35
CA ASN A 90 -34.90 1.13 -9.11
C ASN A 90 -33.65 0.54 -9.75
N LEU A 91 -32.66 0.19 -8.93
CA LEU A 91 -31.44 -0.43 -9.41
C LEU A 91 -31.64 -1.92 -9.71
N SER A 92 -31.08 -2.35 -10.85
CA SER A 92 -30.92 -3.77 -11.13
C SER A 92 -30.05 -4.45 -10.05
N ARG A 93 -30.17 -5.78 -9.92
CA ARG A 93 -29.32 -6.57 -9.01
C ARG A 93 -27.84 -6.33 -9.30
N LYS A 94 -27.46 -6.37 -10.59
CA LYS A 94 -26.09 -6.11 -11.05
C LYS A 94 -25.59 -4.72 -10.66
N ALA A 95 -26.41 -3.68 -10.81
CA ALA A 95 -26.03 -2.33 -10.43
C ALA A 95 -25.83 -2.21 -8.91
N ARG A 96 -26.71 -2.80 -8.10
CA ARG A 96 -26.55 -2.83 -6.63
C ARG A 96 -25.25 -3.52 -6.22
N LEU A 97 -24.95 -4.67 -6.82
CA LEU A 97 -23.72 -5.40 -6.58
C LEU A 97 -22.49 -4.52 -6.89
N ALA A 98 -22.47 -3.88 -8.07
CA ALA A 98 -21.39 -2.99 -8.48
C ALA A 98 -21.14 -1.84 -7.48
N TYR A 99 -22.20 -1.21 -6.97
CA TYR A 99 -22.08 -0.17 -5.94
C TYR A 99 -21.50 -0.72 -4.62
N SER A 100 -21.99 -1.88 -4.15
CA SER A 100 -21.46 -2.51 -2.94
C SER A 100 -19.99 -2.89 -3.08
N VAL A 101 -19.56 -3.38 -4.24
CA VAL A 101 -18.16 -3.70 -4.53
C VAL A 101 -17.28 -2.44 -4.53
N ALA A 102 -17.75 -1.33 -5.12
CA ALA A 102 -17.03 -0.07 -5.10
C ALA A 102 -16.88 0.51 -3.68
N GLN A 103 -17.95 0.47 -2.88
CA GLN A 103 -17.90 0.87 -1.46
C GLN A 103 -16.94 0.00 -0.65
N CYS A 104 -16.85 -1.29 -0.98
CA CYS A 104 -15.87 -2.19 -0.41
C CYS A 104 -14.44 -1.78 -0.77
N ALA A 105 -14.15 -1.54 -2.05
CA ALA A 105 -12.83 -1.10 -2.49
C ALA A 105 -12.42 0.23 -1.84
N TYR A 106 -13.35 1.18 -1.76
CA TYR A 106 -13.13 2.45 -1.06
C TYR A 106 -12.84 2.25 0.43
N GLY A 107 -13.65 1.45 1.13
CA GLY A 107 -13.42 1.13 2.54
C GLY A 107 -12.09 0.42 2.79
N MET A 108 -11.70 -0.51 1.91
CA MET A 108 -10.41 -1.18 1.97
C MET A 108 -9.25 -0.20 1.79
N ALA A 109 -9.37 0.75 0.86
CA ALA A 109 -8.36 1.78 0.68
C ALA A 109 -8.22 2.64 1.94
N GLU A 110 -9.33 3.09 2.50
CA GLU A 110 -9.37 3.89 3.73
C GLU A 110 -8.72 3.19 4.93
N LEU A 111 -9.01 1.90 5.14
CA LEU A 111 -8.46 1.13 6.27
C LEU A 111 -6.99 0.74 6.10
N ASN A 112 -6.45 0.78 4.89
CA ASN A 112 -5.09 0.36 4.60
C ASN A 112 -4.28 1.53 4.01
N PRO A 113 -3.80 2.47 4.85
CA PRO A 113 -3.08 3.67 4.37
C PRO A 113 -1.79 3.36 3.63
N ASP A 114 -1.14 2.23 3.93
CA ASP A 114 0.12 1.82 3.33
C ASP A 114 -0.05 0.87 2.13
N ALA A 115 -1.28 0.56 1.75
CA ALA A 115 -1.59 -0.34 0.65
C ALA A 115 -2.20 0.40 -0.54
N VAL A 116 -1.92 -0.13 -1.73
CA VAL A 116 -2.59 0.26 -2.97
C VAL A 116 -3.76 -0.68 -3.18
N VAL A 117 -4.95 -0.12 -3.36
CA VAL A 117 -6.18 -0.87 -3.57
C VAL A 117 -6.62 -0.75 -5.01
N ILE A 118 -6.85 -1.89 -5.63
CA ILE A 118 -7.14 -2.02 -7.06
C ILE A 118 -8.48 -2.73 -7.18
N LEU A 119 -9.51 -1.99 -7.61
CA LEU A 119 -10.77 -2.61 -8.01
C LEU A 119 -10.59 -3.28 -9.37
N VAL A 120 -10.89 -4.58 -9.44
CA VAL A 120 -10.88 -5.37 -10.66
C VAL A 120 -12.33 -5.63 -11.06
N THR A 121 -12.80 -4.99 -12.14
CA THR A 121 -14.18 -5.08 -12.64
C THR A 121 -14.22 -4.89 -14.15
N GLU A 122 -15.22 -5.47 -14.81
CA GLU A 122 -15.48 -5.19 -16.23
C GLU A 122 -16.38 -3.96 -16.44
N ASP A 123 -16.86 -3.34 -15.35
CA ASP A 123 -17.67 -2.12 -15.41
C ASP A 123 -16.79 -0.86 -15.59
N GLN A 124 -16.73 -0.37 -16.83
CA GLN A 124 -16.01 0.86 -17.18
C GLN A 124 -16.57 2.11 -16.49
N ALA A 125 -17.88 2.16 -16.24
CA ALA A 125 -18.48 3.29 -15.52
C ALA A 125 -18.01 3.29 -14.06
N LEU A 126 -17.90 2.11 -13.45
CA LEU A 126 -17.39 1.96 -12.09
C LEU A 126 -15.90 2.34 -11.98
N ILE A 127 -15.07 1.93 -12.93
CA ILE A 127 -13.65 2.32 -12.98
C ILE A 127 -13.49 3.84 -13.04
N ARG A 128 -14.30 4.51 -13.87
CA ARG A 128 -14.31 5.98 -13.98
C ARG A 128 -14.76 6.63 -12.67
N ARG A 129 -15.82 6.14 -12.04
CA ARG A 129 -16.30 6.64 -10.75
C ARG A 129 -15.26 6.50 -9.66
N ILE A 130 -14.62 5.34 -9.53
CA ILE A 130 -13.54 5.11 -8.56
C ILE A 130 -12.38 6.07 -8.77
N SER A 131 -12.01 6.33 -10.03
CA SER A 131 -10.94 7.27 -10.36
C SER A 131 -11.33 8.72 -10.04
N ALA A 132 -12.61 9.08 -10.15
CA ALA A 132 -13.14 10.41 -9.84
C ALA A 132 -13.12 10.75 -8.34
N ILE A 133 -13.14 9.74 -7.46
CA ILE A 133 -13.00 9.94 -5.99
C ILE A 133 -11.68 10.66 -5.65
N GLY A 134 -10.64 10.47 -6.47
CA GLY A 134 -9.37 11.18 -6.30
C GLY A 134 -8.47 10.64 -5.17
N LEU A 135 -8.81 9.49 -4.58
CA LEU A 135 -7.97 8.87 -3.55
C LEU A 135 -6.70 8.25 -4.19
N GLU A 136 -5.52 8.78 -3.85
CA GLU A 136 -4.24 8.46 -4.53
C GLU A 136 -3.83 6.99 -4.55
N LYS A 137 -4.37 6.19 -3.63
CA LYS A 137 -4.05 4.78 -3.43
C LYS A 137 -5.13 3.84 -3.96
N LEU A 138 -6.17 4.37 -4.60
CA LEU A 138 -7.31 3.62 -5.10
C LEU A 138 -7.44 3.81 -6.62
N GLY A 139 -7.55 2.70 -7.35
CA GLY A 139 -7.72 2.70 -8.79
C GLY A 139 -8.57 1.55 -9.27
N GLY A 140 -9.04 1.63 -10.52
CA GLY A 140 -9.84 0.60 -11.17
C GLY A 140 -9.17 0.07 -12.44
N THR A 141 -9.34 -1.22 -12.72
CA THR A 141 -8.88 -1.86 -13.95
C THR A 141 -9.73 -3.09 -14.29
N THR A 142 -9.54 -3.68 -15.47
CA THR A 142 -10.28 -4.86 -15.94
C THR A 142 -9.57 -6.17 -15.63
N GLY A 143 -10.30 -7.29 -15.64
CA GLY A 143 -9.72 -8.62 -15.50
C GLY A 143 -8.74 -8.94 -16.63
N ILE A 144 -9.04 -8.50 -17.85
CA ILE A 144 -8.15 -8.62 -19.02
C ILE A 144 -6.83 -7.88 -18.78
N ALA A 145 -6.88 -6.63 -18.31
CA ALA A 145 -5.67 -5.85 -18.06
C ALA A 145 -4.83 -6.47 -16.93
N VAL A 146 -5.47 -7.00 -15.89
CA VAL A 146 -4.77 -7.75 -14.83
C VAL A 146 -4.14 -9.03 -15.38
N ARG A 147 -4.82 -9.74 -16.29
CA ARG A 147 -4.27 -10.93 -16.94
C ARG A 147 -3.00 -10.58 -17.73
N GLU A 148 -3.02 -9.53 -18.52
CA GLU A 148 -1.82 -9.08 -19.24
C GLU A 148 -0.71 -8.59 -18.28
N TRP A 149 -1.08 -7.98 -17.15
CA TRP A 149 -0.13 -7.64 -16.10
C TRP A 149 0.56 -8.89 -15.53
N THR A 150 -0.18 -9.96 -15.24
CA THR A 150 0.42 -11.22 -14.74
C THR A 150 1.40 -11.86 -15.73
N LYS A 151 1.15 -11.72 -17.04
CA LYS A 151 2.00 -12.31 -18.09
C LYS A 151 3.25 -11.48 -18.38
N ASN A 152 3.07 -10.17 -18.52
CA ASN A 152 4.09 -9.28 -19.08
C ASN A 152 4.79 -8.45 -17.99
N ASN A 153 4.33 -8.53 -16.74
CA ASN A 153 4.78 -7.71 -15.62
C ASN A 153 4.64 -6.19 -15.88
N GLN A 154 3.72 -5.81 -16.78
CA GLN A 154 3.41 -4.44 -17.14
C GLN A 154 2.17 -3.97 -16.39
N VAL A 155 2.30 -2.86 -15.65
CA VAL A 155 1.19 -2.26 -14.91
C VAL A 155 0.13 -1.77 -15.91
N PRO A 156 -1.18 -2.02 -15.68
CA PRO A 156 -2.24 -1.50 -16.53
C PRO A 156 -2.18 0.01 -16.68
N SER A 157 -2.45 0.52 -17.88
CA SER A 157 -2.43 1.95 -18.20
C SER A 157 -3.36 2.78 -17.30
N SER A 158 -4.50 2.21 -16.88
CA SER A 158 -5.42 2.85 -15.94
C SER A 158 -4.83 3.09 -14.55
N LEU A 159 -3.75 2.38 -14.20
CA LEU A 159 -3.09 2.43 -12.89
C LEU A 159 -1.72 3.11 -12.94
N GLU A 160 -1.15 3.40 -14.12
CA GLU A 160 0.19 3.97 -14.26
C GLU A 160 0.38 5.26 -13.46
N LYS A 161 -0.57 6.20 -13.57
CA LYS A 161 -0.51 7.47 -12.84
C LYS A 161 -0.52 7.27 -11.33
N MET A 162 -1.32 6.30 -10.85
CA MET A 162 -1.41 5.95 -9.43
C MET A 162 -0.06 5.41 -8.92
N PHE A 163 0.54 4.45 -9.64
CA PHE A 163 1.84 3.88 -9.27
C PHE A 163 2.99 4.90 -9.39
N ALA A 164 2.95 5.78 -10.38
CA ALA A 164 3.96 6.84 -10.54
C ALA A 164 3.97 7.81 -9.36
N ARG A 165 2.78 8.28 -8.92
CA ARG A 165 2.64 9.19 -7.75
C ARG A 165 3.19 8.55 -6.47
N LEU A 166 2.83 7.30 -6.22
CA LEU A 166 3.31 6.56 -5.05
C LEU A 166 4.83 6.32 -5.10
N GLY A 167 5.38 6.07 -6.29
CA GLY A 167 6.81 5.97 -6.52
C GLY A 167 7.56 7.27 -6.20
N GLN A 168 7.02 8.42 -6.59
CA GLN A 168 7.60 9.75 -6.31
C GLN A 168 7.57 10.08 -4.82
N LYS A 169 6.43 9.91 -4.14
CA LYS A 169 6.27 10.16 -2.70
C LYS A 169 7.30 9.38 -1.87
N ARG A 170 7.56 8.12 -2.26
CA ARG A 170 8.55 7.27 -1.59
C ARG A 170 10.00 7.71 -1.84
N LYS A 171 10.32 8.21 -3.04
CA LYS A 171 11.65 8.79 -3.32
C LYS A 171 11.90 10.05 -2.49
N GLY A 172 10.89 10.91 -2.33
CA GLY A 172 10.96 12.08 -1.45
C GLY A 172 11.22 11.73 0.02
N LEU A 173 10.52 10.72 0.54
CA LEU A 173 10.74 10.17 1.90
C LEU A 173 12.11 9.52 2.11
N ARG A 174 12.73 8.94 1.06
CA ARG A 174 14.11 8.43 1.13
C ARG A 174 15.16 9.54 1.01
N GLY A 175 14.84 10.61 0.27
CA GLY A 175 15.70 11.77 0.08
C GLY A 175 15.99 12.57 1.35
N THR A 176 15.24 12.39 2.44
CA THR A 176 15.53 12.99 3.75
C THR A 176 16.43 12.12 4.62
N SER A 177 16.59 10.82 4.30
CA SER A 177 17.34 9.87 5.14
C SER A 177 18.85 10.10 5.12
N TRP A 178 19.43 10.66 4.05
CA TRP A 178 20.87 10.98 4.01
C TRP A 178 21.25 12.17 4.91
N LEU A 179 20.36 13.16 5.05
CA LEU A 179 20.55 14.30 5.96
C LEU A 179 20.53 13.85 7.44
N VAL A 180 19.62 12.94 7.78
CA VAL A 180 19.55 12.36 9.14
C VAL A 180 20.76 11.48 9.45
N LYS A 181 21.29 10.75 8.45
CA LYS A 181 22.52 9.93 8.61
C LYS A 181 23.79 10.76 8.76
N LEU A 182 23.88 11.94 8.14
CA LEU A 182 25.00 12.87 8.34
C LEU A 182 24.99 13.48 9.75
N GLY A 183 23.81 13.79 10.29
CA GLY A 183 23.68 14.34 11.65
C GLY A 183 24.08 13.37 12.76
N SER A 184 23.73 12.08 12.63
CA SER A 184 24.01 11.08 13.67
C SER A 184 25.50 10.74 13.84
N GLY A 185 26.29 10.81 12.75
CA GLY A 185 27.72 10.55 12.81
C GLY A 185 28.49 11.70 13.47
N PHE A 186 28.11 12.95 13.18
CA PHE A 186 28.83 14.13 13.67
C PHE A 186 28.61 14.35 15.18
N MET A 187 27.41 14.08 15.68
CA MET A 187 27.09 14.22 17.11
C MET A 187 27.86 13.22 17.99
N GLY A 188 28.01 11.97 17.53
CA GLY A 188 28.74 10.93 18.25
C GLY A 188 30.24 11.21 18.35
N VAL A 189 30.87 11.64 17.24
CA VAL A 189 32.30 11.97 17.22
C VAL A 189 32.60 13.23 18.05
N SER A 190 31.74 14.25 17.99
CA SER A 190 31.89 15.45 18.80
C SER A 190 31.81 15.16 20.30
N LEU A 191 30.89 14.28 20.72
CA LEU A 191 30.74 13.90 22.13
C LEU A 191 31.96 13.10 22.62
N MET A 192 32.47 12.17 21.81
CA MET A 192 33.68 11.42 22.16
C MET A 192 34.93 12.30 22.26
N LEU A 193 35.11 13.26 21.34
CA LEU A 193 36.22 14.22 21.42
C LEU A 193 36.11 15.10 22.66
N ALA A 194 34.91 15.56 23.01
CA ALA A 194 34.69 16.36 24.21
C ALA A 194 35.02 15.57 25.49
N VAL A 195 34.57 14.31 25.58
CA VAL A 195 34.89 13.43 26.73
C VAL A 195 36.38 13.13 26.79
N PHE A 196 37.01 12.81 25.65
CA PHE A 196 38.44 12.56 25.58
C PHE A 196 39.26 13.78 26.00
N CYS A 197 38.95 14.97 25.49
CA CYS A 197 39.61 16.22 25.89
C CYS A 197 39.39 16.53 27.37
N TYR A 198 38.19 16.27 27.90
CA TYR A 198 37.88 16.47 29.32
C TYR A 198 38.67 15.51 30.23
N SER A 199 38.69 14.22 29.89
CA SER A 199 39.50 13.21 30.61
C SER A 199 40.98 13.53 30.51
N TRP A 200 41.47 14.00 29.35
CA TRP A 200 42.88 14.31 29.16
C TRP A 200 43.32 15.54 29.96
N TYR A 201 42.47 16.56 30.04
CA TYR A 201 42.70 17.74 30.87
C TYR A 201 42.89 17.37 32.35
N TRP A 202 42.11 16.41 32.87
CA TRP A 202 42.20 15.97 34.26
C TRP A 202 43.45 15.15 34.57
N LEU A 203 43.88 14.28 33.64
CA LEU A 203 45.04 13.41 33.81
C LEU A 203 46.37 14.14 33.65
N SER A 204 46.47 15.11 32.74
CA SER A 204 47.73 15.83 32.48
C SER A 204 47.51 17.28 32.01
N PRO A 205 47.18 18.19 32.94
CA PRO A 205 46.77 19.55 32.61
C PRO A 205 47.87 20.36 31.90
N GLN A 206 49.15 20.15 32.24
CA GLN A 206 50.26 20.89 31.63
C GLN A 206 50.51 20.51 30.17
N GLN A 207 50.32 19.23 29.81
CA GLN A 207 50.49 18.76 28.44
C GLN A 207 49.32 19.20 27.56
N PHE A 208 48.10 19.11 28.11
CA PHE A 208 46.89 19.59 27.44
C PHE A 208 46.97 21.10 27.12
N GLU A 209 47.39 21.94 28.05
CA GLU A 209 47.51 23.38 27.82
C GLU A 209 48.56 23.74 26.77
N ARG A 210 49.69 23.00 26.70
CA ARG A 210 50.69 23.20 25.64
C ARG A 210 50.13 22.84 24.26
N TRP A 211 49.46 21.69 24.16
CA TRP A 211 48.79 21.25 22.94
C TRP A 211 47.69 22.24 22.50
N ARG A 212 46.84 22.66 23.44
CA ARG A 212 45.75 23.62 23.21
C ARG A 212 46.25 24.96 22.69
N LYS A 213 47.34 25.49 23.26
CA LYS A 213 47.99 26.73 22.79
C LYS A 213 48.59 26.57 21.39
N GLY A 214 49.17 25.41 21.09
CA GLY A 214 49.69 25.11 19.74
C GLY A 214 48.63 25.13 18.65
N LEU A 215 47.37 24.87 19.00
CA LEU A 215 46.21 24.95 18.10
C LEU A 215 45.53 26.33 18.07
N GLY A 216 46.03 27.32 18.82
CA GLY A 216 45.47 28.68 18.83
C GLY A 216 44.08 28.80 19.48
N LEU A 217 43.67 27.83 20.28
CA LEU A 217 42.33 27.81 20.90
C LEU A 217 42.23 28.85 22.04
N PRO A 218 41.06 29.51 22.23
CA PRO A 218 40.84 30.46 23.32
C PRO A 218 40.92 29.77 24.69
N PRO A 219 41.32 30.50 25.76
CA PRO A 219 41.38 29.94 27.11
C PRO A 219 40.02 29.38 27.53
N LEU A 220 40.05 28.23 28.23
CA LEU A 220 38.82 27.61 28.70
C LEU A 220 38.16 28.54 29.73
N PRO A 221 36.87 28.88 29.58
CA PRO A 221 36.19 29.89 30.39
C PRO A 221 36.05 29.50 31.88
N PHE A 222 36.31 28.24 32.22
CA PHE A 222 36.20 27.70 33.58
C PHE A 222 37.56 27.56 34.29
N ALA A 223 38.67 27.86 33.61
CA ALA A 223 40.02 27.70 34.18
C ALA A 223 40.23 28.58 35.43
N ASP A 224 39.59 29.75 35.47
CA ASP A 224 39.66 30.68 36.61
C ASP A 224 38.77 30.27 37.79
N LEU A 225 37.71 29.49 37.55
CA LEU A 225 36.82 28.98 38.60
C LEU A 225 37.46 27.82 39.39
N LEU A 226 38.22 26.95 38.72
CA LEU A 226 38.87 25.80 39.37
C LEU A 226 40.17 26.16 40.11
N ARG A 227 40.80 27.29 39.78
CA ARG A 227 42.01 27.77 40.48
C ARG A 227 41.68 28.38 41.86
N LYS A 228 40.43 28.83 42.09
CA LYS A 228 39.99 29.43 43.36
C LYS A 228 39.62 28.44 44.47
N ASN A 229 39.54 27.14 44.18
CA ASN A 229 39.20 26.08 45.14
C ASN A 229 40.40 25.17 45.49
N LYS A 230 41.63 25.68 45.40
CA LYS A 230 42.83 25.05 45.96
C LYS A 230 43.45 25.92 47.02
#